data_AF-A0A7S1RTJ0-F1
#
_entry.id   AF-A0A7S1RTJ0-F1
#
_cell.length_a   1.000
_cell.length_b   1.000
_cell.length_c   1.000
_cell.angle_alpha   90.00
_cell.angle_beta   90.00
_cell.angle_gamma   90.00
#
_symmetry.space_group_name_H-M   'P 1'
#
loop_
_entity.id
_entity.type
_entity.pdbx_description
1 polymer ?
#
loop_
_entity_poly.entity_id
_entity_poly.type
_entity_poly.pdbx_seq_one_letter_code
_entity_poly.pdbx_strand_id
1 'polypeptide(L)'
;ERSYKRPASASLRPAKAQKLAAGKVALSKKPAAAGKRTRRRAPNAKRGAKKLGKVGSKAMVLKGRRETTPGGRRRGDLVLNRKGKVVFRSRSQGGKRNGIRNIAAWVAAFSEAKAELGLVGFVPCKKGTAVYARTRALWAGRL
;
A
#
# COMPACT_ATOMS: atom_id res chain seq x y z
N GLU A 1 -23.89 -14.51 -9.10
CA GLU A 1 -23.10 -13.63 -8.20
C GLU A 1 -23.16 -14.18 -6.78
N ARG A 2 -22.02 -14.37 -6.09
CA ARG A 2 -22.02 -14.88 -4.71
C ARG A 2 -21.28 -13.89 -3.80
N SER A 3 -22.04 -12.91 -3.31
CA SER A 3 -21.60 -11.87 -2.38
C SER A 3 -21.12 -12.48 -1.07
N TYR A 4 -19.81 -12.47 -0.84
CA TYR A 4 -19.25 -12.77 0.48
C TYR A 4 -19.35 -11.51 1.35
N LYS A 5 -20.44 -11.40 2.12
CA LYS A 5 -20.57 -10.42 3.22
C LYS A 5 -19.56 -10.79 4.31
N ARG A 6 -18.67 -9.84 4.60
CA ARG A 6 -17.62 -9.93 5.63
C ARG A 6 -18.24 -9.48 6.96
N PRO A 7 -18.35 -10.31 8.01
CA PRO A 7 -18.93 -9.85 9.27
C PRO A 7 -17.96 -8.89 9.98
N ALA A 8 -18.46 -7.70 10.29
CA ALA A 8 -17.78 -6.70 11.09
C ALA A 8 -17.64 -7.22 12.53
N SER A 9 -16.39 -7.40 12.98
CA SER A 9 -16.10 -7.66 14.39
C SER A 9 -16.19 -6.34 15.16
N ALA A 10 -17.36 -6.04 15.71
CA ALA A 10 -17.59 -4.89 16.57
C ALA A 10 -18.56 -5.26 17.70
N SER A 11 -18.02 -5.51 18.89
CA SER A 11 -18.46 -4.85 20.12
C SER A 11 -17.66 -5.42 21.30
N LEU A 12 -16.64 -4.67 21.69
CA LEU A 12 -16.09 -4.74 23.04
C LEU A 12 -17.07 -4.01 23.97
N ARG A 13 -17.31 -4.63 25.14
CA ARG A 13 -17.83 -4.10 26.43
C ARG A 13 -19.26 -4.50 26.81
N PRO A 14 -19.43 -5.18 27.96
CA PRO A 14 -20.51 -4.87 28.86
C PRO A 14 -20.04 -3.82 29.88
N ALA A 15 -20.70 -2.66 29.85
CA ALA A 15 -20.75 -1.74 30.97
C ALA A 15 -21.73 -2.31 32.00
N LYS A 16 -21.29 -2.46 33.26
CA LYS A 16 -22.20 -2.35 34.41
C LYS A 16 -21.42 -1.87 35.63
N ALA A 17 -21.53 -0.57 35.89
CA ALA A 17 -21.24 0.01 37.18
C ALA A 17 -22.37 -0.39 38.15
N GLN A 18 -22.04 -0.73 39.39
CA GLN A 18 -22.27 0.15 40.55
C GLN A 18 -22.01 -0.61 41.87
N LYS A 19 -21.70 0.21 42.87
CA LYS A 19 -21.01 -0.02 44.13
C LYS A 19 -22.05 0.06 45.23
N LEU A 20 -22.09 -0.88 46.18
CA LEU A 20 -22.74 -0.69 47.48
C LEU A 20 -21.89 -1.35 48.57
N ALA A 21 -21.60 -0.56 49.58
CA ALA A 21 -20.70 -0.84 50.69
C ALA A 21 -21.50 -1.20 51.95
N ALA A 22 -20.96 -2.13 52.74
CA ALA A 22 -21.13 -2.33 54.19
C ALA A 22 -20.38 -3.64 54.52
N GLY A 23 -19.49 -3.81 55.50
CA GLY A 23 -19.08 -3.03 56.67
C GLY A 23 -18.89 -4.01 57.84
N LYS A 24 -17.71 -4.00 58.49
CA LYS A 24 -17.32 -4.64 59.79
C LYS A 24 -17.15 -6.17 59.75
N VAL A 25 -16.22 -6.87 60.41
CA VAL A 25 -15.16 -6.75 61.45
C VAL A 25 -14.38 -8.09 61.34
N ALA A 26 -13.09 -8.29 61.58
CA ALA A 26 -12.38 -8.21 62.85
C ALA A 26 -10.91 -8.63 62.62
N LEU A 27 -10.09 -8.20 63.56
CA LEU A 27 -8.64 -8.29 63.69
C LEU A 27 -8.12 -9.71 63.98
N SER A 28 -7.09 -10.20 63.26
CA SER A 28 -6.21 -11.26 63.79
C SER A 28 -4.85 -11.38 63.06
N LYS A 29 -3.83 -10.80 63.74
CA LYS A 29 -2.46 -11.30 64.00
C LYS A 29 -1.64 -11.94 62.85
N LYS A 30 -0.50 -11.28 62.52
CA LYS A 30 0.70 -11.85 61.87
C LYS A 30 1.37 -12.92 62.77
N PRO A 31 2.10 -13.88 62.19
CA PRO A 31 3.57 -13.75 62.18
C PRO A 31 4.22 -14.15 60.85
N ALA A 32 5.54 -13.99 60.83
CA ALA A 32 6.40 -13.89 59.65
C ALA A 32 6.98 -15.23 59.16
N ALA A 33 7.62 -15.12 57.98
CA ALA A 33 8.70 -15.95 57.43
C ALA A 33 8.39 -17.11 56.46
N ALA A 34 9.30 -17.19 55.48
CA ALA A 34 9.67 -18.30 54.60
C ALA A 34 8.84 -18.56 53.32
N GLY A 35 9.50 -18.30 52.18
CA GLY A 35 9.21 -19.00 50.92
C GLY A 35 8.82 -18.11 49.75
N LYS A 36 9.72 -17.27 49.24
CA LYS A 36 9.61 -16.77 47.85
C LYS A 36 9.80 -17.95 46.89
N ARG A 37 8.74 -18.72 46.63
CA ARG A 37 8.69 -19.63 45.49
C ARG A 37 8.69 -18.77 44.24
N THR A 38 9.86 -18.45 43.71
CA THR A 38 10.00 -17.93 42.36
C THR A 38 9.35 -18.96 41.44
N ARG A 39 8.13 -18.68 40.97
CA ARG A 39 7.52 -19.43 39.86
C ARG A 39 8.49 -19.30 38.69
N ARG A 40 9.31 -20.34 38.45
CA ARG A 40 10.12 -20.44 37.24
C ARG A 40 9.13 -20.40 36.08
N ARG A 41 9.08 -19.26 35.41
CA ARG A 41 8.24 -19.03 34.24
C ARG A 41 8.76 -20.02 33.19
N ALA A 42 7.94 -20.99 32.82
CA ALA A 42 8.31 -21.98 31.82
C ALA A 42 8.84 -21.25 30.58
N PRO A 43 9.97 -21.68 29.99
CA PRO A 43 10.47 -21.06 28.77
C PRO A 43 9.37 -21.19 27.72
N ASN A 44 8.93 -20.05 27.20
CA ASN A 44 7.92 -20.01 26.14
C ASN A 44 8.47 -20.84 24.98
N ALA A 45 7.88 -22.00 24.71
CA ALA A 45 8.28 -22.86 23.60
C ALA A 45 8.26 -21.99 22.34
N LYS A 46 9.43 -21.80 21.73
CA LYS A 46 9.54 -21.03 20.48
C LYS A 46 8.68 -21.78 19.47
N ARG A 47 7.49 -21.25 19.18
CA ARG A 47 6.62 -21.77 18.11
C ARG A 47 7.49 -21.87 16.87
N GLY A 48 7.77 -23.09 16.43
CA GLY A 48 8.57 -23.35 15.24
C GLY A 48 8.04 -22.48 14.10
N ALA A 49 8.94 -21.90 13.32
CA ALA A 49 8.57 -21.00 12.24
C ALA A 49 7.55 -21.72 11.34
N LYS A 50 6.27 -21.30 11.44
CA LYS A 50 5.18 -21.89 10.65
C LYS A 50 5.61 -21.79 9.19
N LYS A 51 5.74 -22.92 8.47
CA LYS A 51 6.17 -22.92 7.07
C LYS A 51 5.33 -21.91 6.32
N LEU A 52 5.96 -20.79 6.02
CA LEU A 52 5.35 -19.65 5.39
C LEU A 52 4.97 -20.12 3.98
N GLY A 53 3.68 -20.18 3.66
CA GLY A 53 3.20 -20.73 2.39
C GLY A 53 3.95 -20.13 1.19
N LYS A 54 4.19 -20.91 0.14
CA LYS A 54 5.04 -20.51 -1.00
C LYS A 54 4.54 -19.27 -1.74
N VAL A 55 3.22 -19.10 -1.77
CA VAL A 55 2.50 -18.02 -2.45
C VAL A 55 2.25 -16.84 -1.50
N GLY A 56 2.48 -15.62 -1.97
CA GLY A 56 2.05 -14.42 -1.24
C GLY A 56 1.99 -13.14 -2.06
N SER A 57 1.76 -12.01 -1.37
CA SER A 57 1.60 -10.72 -2.04
C SER A 57 2.87 -10.29 -2.79
N LYS A 58 2.70 -9.45 -3.81
CA LYS A 58 3.81 -8.85 -4.60
C LYS A 58 4.89 -8.23 -3.71
N ALA A 59 4.46 -7.55 -2.64
CA ALA A 59 5.37 -6.92 -1.68
C ALA A 59 6.14 -7.96 -0.85
N MET A 60 5.51 -9.06 -0.46
CA MET A 60 6.19 -10.14 0.29
C MET A 60 7.21 -10.88 -0.57
N VAL A 61 6.89 -11.11 -1.85
CA VAL A 61 7.81 -11.75 -2.82
C VAL A 61 8.99 -10.83 -3.14
N LEU A 62 8.76 -9.52 -3.31
CA LEU A 62 9.85 -8.56 -3.50
C LEU A 62 10.80 -8.51 -2.29
N LYS A 63 10.25 -8.64 -1.07
CA LYS A 63 11.00 -8.72 0.19
C LYS A 63 11.62 -10.11 0.46
N GLY A 64 11.41 -11.10 -0.41
CA GLY A 64 11.95 -12.46 -0.24
C GLY A 64 11.28 -13.29 0.86
N ARG A 65 10.16 -12.84 1.43
CA ARG A 65 9.40 -13.60 2.45
C ARG A 65 8.61 -14.77 1.84
N ARG A 66 8.48 -14.80 0.52
CA ARG A 66 7.65 -15.70 -0.28
C ARG A 66 8.34 -15.95 -1.62
N GLU A 67 8.14 -17.13 -2.18
CA GLU A 67 8.78 -17.57 -3.43
C GLU A 67 8.04 -17.03 -4.66
N THR A 68 6.71 -17.14 -4.67
CA THR A 68 5.88 -16.81 -5.83
C THR A 68 4.68 -15.94 -5.48
N THR A 69 4.23 -15.17 -6.46
CA THR A 69 2.92 -14.49 -6.40
C THR A 69 1.80 -15.47 -6.78
N PRO A 70 0.52 -15.18 -6.51
CA PRO A 70 -0.59 -16.06 -6.91
C PRO A 70 -0.61 -16.40 -8.40
N GLY A 71 -0.04 -15.54 -9.25
CA GLY A 71 0.12 -15.78 -10.69
C GLY A 71 1.48 -16.35 -11.08
N GLY A 72 2.18 -17.06 -10.19
CA GLY A 72 3.43 -17.78 -10.46
C GLY A 72 4.70 -16.94 -10.64
N ARG A 73 4.61 -15.60 -10.59
CA ARG A 73 5.76 -14.73 -10.87
C ARG A 73 6.71 -14.64 -9.69
N ARG A 74 8.01 -14.65 -10.00
CA ARG A 74 9.11 -14.62 -9.04
C ARG A 74 9.54 -13.19 -8.75
N ARG A 75 10.45 -13.04 -7.79
CA ARG A 75 11.04 -11.75 -7.39
C ARG A 75 11.63 -10.96 -8.57
N GLY A 76 12.27 -11.65 -9.52
CA GLY A 76 12.90 -11.02 -10.70
C GLY A 76 11.94 -10.25 -11.60
N ASP A 77 10.65 -10.60 -11.61
CA ASP A 77 9.63 -9.97 -12.46
C ASP A 77 8.93 -8.78 -11.79
N LEU A 78 9.28 -8.48 -10.54
CA LEU A 78 8.67 -7.45 -9.72
C LEU A 78 9.59 -6.23 -9.64
N VAL A 79 9.01 -5.04 -9.71
CA VAL A 79 9.73 -3.77 -9.58
C VAL A 79 8.93 -2.81 -8.71
N LEU A 80 9.64 -1.93 -8.02
CA LEU A 80 9.04 -0.82 -7.29
C LEU A 80 8.80 0.34 -8.25
N ASN A 81 7.58 0.88 -8.29
CA ASN A 81 7.29 2.13 -8.99
C ASN A 81 7.65 3.34 -8.11
N ARG A 82 7.78 4.54 -8.70
CA ARG A 82 8.05 5.80 -7.98
C ARG A 82 7.09 6.07 -6.83
N LYS A 83 5.85 5.61 -6.92
CA LYS A 83 4.81 5.71 -5.86
C LYS A 83 4.94 4.65 -4.75
N GLY A 84 6.05 3.91 -4.68
CA GLY A 84 6.27 2.84 -3.71
C GLY A 84 5.44 1.56 -3.92
N LYS A 85 4.66 1.48 -5.01
CA LYS A 85 3.83 0.30 -5.33
C LYS A 85 4.66 -0.75 -6.05
N VAL A 86 4.56 -2.01 -5.60
CA VAL A 86 5.16 -3.16 -6.29
C VAL A 86 4.29 -3.56 -7.48
N VAL A 87 4.85 -3.44 -8.67
CA VAL A 87 4.21 -3.78 -9.95
C VAL A 87 5.07 -4.80 -10.71
N PHE A 88 4.50 -5.37 -11.77
CA PHE A 88 5.26 -6.25 -12.64
C PHE A 88 6.10 -5.42 -13.62
N ARG A 89 7.34 -5.88 -13.87
CA ARG A 89 8.28 -5.22 -14.78
C ARG A 89 7.70 -5.03 -16.17
N SER A 90 7.07 -6.07 -16.73
CA SER A 90 6.40 -6.02 -18.03
C SER A 90 5.35 -4.91 -18.11
N ARG A 91 4.52 -4.76 -17.07
CA ARG A 91 3.51 -3.70 -17.02
C ARG A 91 4.11 -2.30 -16.89
N SER A 92 5.21 -2.16 -16.14
CA SER A 92 5.91 -0.89 -16.03
C SER A 92 6.51 -0.46 -17.37
N GLN A 93 7.17 -1.39 -18.08
CA GLN A 93 7.76 -1.10 -19.39
C GLN A 93 6.70 -0.85 -20.46
N GLY A 94 5.61 -1.64 -20.48
CA GLY A 94 4.49 -1.38 -21.39
C GLY A 94 3.87 0.01 -21.20
N GLY A 95 3.71 0.45 -19.94
CA GLY A 95 3.24 1.80 -19.64
C GLY A 95 4.18 2.90 -20.17
N LYS A 96 5.50 2.72 -20.03
CA LYS A 96 6.50 3.66 -20.57
C LYS A 96 6.46 3.73 -22.09
N ARG A 97 6.42 2.58 -22.76
CA ARG A 97 6.36 2.50 -24.23
C ARG A 97 5.11 3.17 -24.79
N ASN A 98 3.94 2.89 -24.21
CA ASN A 98 2.68 3.48 -24.67
C ASN A 98 2.62 4.98 -24.40
N GLY A 99 3.17 5.44 -23.27
CA GLY A 99 3.28 6.86 -22.96
C GLY A 99 4.14 7.60 -23.98
N ILE A 100 5.30 7.04 -24.33
CA ILE A 100 6.18 7.63 -25.35
C ILE A 100 5.48 7.66 -26.72
N ARG A 101 4.92 6.53 -27.16
CA ARG A 101 4.33 6.43 -28.51
C ARG A 101 3.18 7.41 -28.74
N ASN A 102 2.29 7.56 -27.76
CA ASN A 102 1.05 8.30 -27.98
C ASN A 102 1.14 9.76 -27.51
N ILE A 103 1.94 10.06 -26.48
CA ILE A 103 1.93 11.37 -25.81
C ILE A 103 3.16 12.21 -26.19
N ALA A 104 4.31 11.59 -26.47
CA ALA A 104 5.55 12.34 -26.70
C ALA A 104 5.45 13.24 -27.94
N ALA A 105 4.86 12.73 -29.03
CA ALA A 105 4.68 13.50 -30.26
C ALA A 105 3.84 14.77 -30.03
N TRP A 106 2.76 14.66 -29.27
CA TRP A 106 1.90 15.80 -28.92
C TRP A 106 2.61 16.82 -28.03
N VAL A 107 3.33 16.35 -27.00
CA VAL A 107 4.07 17.23 -26.07
C VAL A 107 5.18 18.00 -26.79
N ALA A 108 5.89 17.34 -27.70
CA ALA A 108 6.91 17.99 -28.52
C ALA A 108 6.29 19.05 -29.45
N ALA A 109 5.19 18.72 -30.14
CA ALA A 109 4.48 19.67 -31.01
C ALA A 109 3.94 20.88 -30.22
N PHE A 110 3.44 20.67 -29.00
CA PHE A 110 2.96 21.75 -28.14
C PHE A 110 4.10 22.66 -27.65
N SER A 111 5.27 22.08 -27.37
CA SER A 111 6.46 22.83 -26.95
C SER A 111 6.98 23.72 -28.08
N GLU A 112 6.98 23.22 -29.31
CA GLU A 112 7.35 23.99 -30.50
C GLU A 112 6.33 25.08 -30.82
N ALA A 113 5.03 24.77 -30.80
CA ALA A 113 3.99 25.78 -31.00
C ALA A 113 4.07 26.91 -29.97
N LYS A 114 4.44 26.60 -28.72
CA LYS A 114 4.68 27.63 -27.70
C LYS A 114 5.92 28.48 -27.99
N ALA A 115 6.99 27.87 -28.48
CA ALA A 115 8.21 28.57 -28.83
C ALA A 115 7.98 29.53 -30.02
N GLU A 116 7.27 29.07 -31.05
CA GLU A 116 6.91 29.88 -32.23
C GLU A 116 6.03 31.08 -31.88
N LEU A 117 5.11 30.92 -30.92
CA LEU A 117 4.21 31.97 -30.46
C LEU A 117 4.81 32.84 -29.34
N GLY A 118 6.04 32.57 -28.90
CA GLY A 118 6.71 33.32 -27.83
C GLY A 118 6.03 33.22 -26.46
N LEU A 119 5.27 32.16 -26.21
CA LEU A 119 4.41 32.06 -25.03
C LEU A 119 5.16 31.50 -23.81
N VAL A 120 5.32 32.34 -22.79
CA VAL A 120 6.00 32.00 -21.53
C VAL A 120 4.98 31.59 -20.47
N GLY A 121 5.35 30.65 -19.60
CA GLY A 121 4.52 30.20 -18.49
C GLY A 121 3.41 29.23 -18.88
N PHE A 122 2.35 29.17 -18.09
CA PHE A 122 1.21 28.28 -18.33
C PHE A 122 0.24 28.92 -19.32
N VAL A 123 -0.08 28.20 -20.40
CA VAL A 123 -1.08 28.63 -21.38
C VAL A 123 -2.17 27.57 -21.51
N PRO A 124 -3.46 27.94 -21.31
CA PRO A 124 -4.56 27.01 -21.48
C PRO A 124 -4.64 26.48 -22.92
N CYS A 125 -4.49 25.16 -23.09
CA CYS A 125 -4.72 24.49 -24.38
C CYS A 125 -6.22 24.24 -24.57
N LYS A 126 -6.95 25.28 -24.97
CA LYS A 126 -8.39 25.19 -25.30
C LYS A 126 -8.59 25.11 -26.81
N LYS A 127 -9.63 24.40 -27.25
CA LYS A 127 -10.05 24.42 -28.67
C LYS A 127 -10.37 25.85 -29.08
N GLY A 128 -9.96 26.24 -30.29
CA GLY A 128 -10.11 27.61 -30.80
C GLY A 128 -8.98 28.58 -30.42
N THR A 129 -8.02 28.16 -29.60
CA THR A 129 -6.81 28.97 -29.34
C THR A 129 -5.79 28.81 -30.47
N ALA A 130 -5.01 29.86 -30.73
CA ALA A 130 -3.92 29.85 -31.70
C ALA A 130 -2.91 28.72 -31.40
N VAL A 131 -2.60 28.50 -30.12
CA VAL A 131 -1.70 27.43 -29.66
C VAL A 131 -2.24 26.06 -30.04
N TYR A 132 -3.53 25.80 -29.82
CA TYR A 132 -4.15 24.52 -30.15
C TYR A 132 -4.14 24.26 -31.66
N ALA A 133 -4.52 25.26 -32.47
CA ALA A 133 -4.51 25.15 -33.92
C ALA A 133 -3.11 24.85 -34.46
N ARG A 134 -2.10 25.58 -33.99
CA ARG A 134 -0.71 25.36 -34.39
C ARG A 134 -0.16 24.01 -33.93
N THR A 135 -0.42 23.64 -32.67
CA THR A 135 -0.04 22.32 -32.13
C THR A 135 -0.65 21.19 -32.95
N ARG A 136 -1.93 21.31 -33.33
CA ARG A 136 -2.61 20.31 -34.16
C ARG A 136 -1.99 20.18 -35.54
N ALA A 137 -1.60 21.29 -36.17
CA ALA A 137 -0.93 21.26 -37.46
C ALA A 137 0.44 20.57 -37.39
N LEU A 138 1.26 20.92 -36.40
CA LEU A 138 2.57 20.28 -36.16
C LEU A 138 2.44 18.81 -35.79
N TRP A 139 1.42 18.46 -35.01
CA TRP A 139 1.17 17.08 -34.62
C TRP A 139 0.67 16.21 -35.79
N ALA A 140 -0.22 16.74 -36.63
CA ALA A 140 -0.69 16.05 -37.82
C ALA A 140 0.45 15.77 -38.81
N GLY A 141 1.43 16.67 -38.93
CA GLY A 141 2.63 16.43 -39.76
C GLY A 141 3.64 15.45 -39.17
N ARG A 142 3.46 15.00 -37.91
CA ARG A 142 4.33 14.04 -37.22
C ARG A 142 3.74 12.63 -37.13
N LEU A 143 2.46 12.50 -37.47
CA LEU A 143 1.75 11.22 -37.49
C LEU A 143 2.05 10.50 -38.80
#